data_AF-R4SXK8-F1
#
_entry.id   AF-R4SXK8-F1
#
_cell.length_a   1.000
_cell.length_b   1.000
_cell.length_c   1.000
_cell.angle_alpha   90.00
_cell.angle_beta   90.00
_cell.angle_gamma   90.00
#
_symmetry.space_group_name_H-M   'P 1'
#
loop_
_entity.id
_entity.type
_entity.pdbx_description
1 polymer ?
#
loop_
_entity_poly.entity_id
_entity_poly.type
_entity_poly.pdbx_seq_one_letter_code
_entity_poly.pdbx_strand_id
1 'polypeptide(L)'
;MFEPLTFFRYWTCKEAYLKVDGTRLAGLSAPSLSLTGDIEVDHRPECTIAALDVGAGHVTAPALPARPAPARAFDWLPRQASIGREVSERWSEMSDPKAELEAFIQTTEFSCLGARAALKKGSIVHGHYPTLGDPESARAHYRDMLGYARDIRPTLSDKSFRTFVSTFEEPGGILHEEEYERLMWRHLQLMHDIDSRTYGLDEDFTSDPNEPNFGFHVGGHSFFAIGMHPGSSRASRRFSRPAIAFNSMLQFMLLGDKFFSMQDAIRKRETTNNGSVNPSFTTYEYQMPSRHFSGRMTEEDWKCPFTSRHEPSSVKYTSDMVQRPAG
;
A
#
# COMPACT_ATOMS: atom_id res chain seq x y z
N MET A 1 -9.86 30.78 -9.17
CA MET A 1 -8.42 30.72 -8.84
C MET A 1 -8.38 30.22 -7.41
N PHE A 2 -8.25 28.90 -7.22
CA PHE A 2 -8.38 28.25 -5.91
C PHE A 2 -6.99 27.81 -5.44
N GLU A 3 -6.60 28.31 -4.27
CA GLU A 3 -5.45 27.84 -3.50
C GLU A 3 -5.78 26.49 -2.84
N PRO A 4 -4.82 25.55 -2.75
CA PRO A 4 -5.01 24.26 -2.11
C PRO A 4 -4.94 24.36 -0.58
N LEU A 5 -5.87 23.65 0.07
CA LEU A 5 -6.00 23.47 1.52
C LEU A 5 -4.80 22.71 2.10
N THR A 6 -4.10 23.35 3.04
CA THR A 6 -3.02 22.79 3.85
C THR A 6 -3.56 21.74 4.84
N PHE A 7 -3.03 20.52 4.81
CA PHE A 7 -3.36 19.44 5.75
C PHE A 7 -2.58 19.55 7.07
N PHE A 8 -3.27 19.15 8.15
CA PHE A 8 -2.82 19.11 9.53
C PHE A 8 -1.62 18.18 9.76
N ARG A 9 -0.61 18.62 10.52
CA ARG A 9 0.43 17.75 11.12
C ARG A 9 0.16 17.60 12.63
N TYR A 10 -0.04 16.38 13.10
CA TYR A 10 0.07 16.04 14.53
C TYR A 10 1.50 15.60 14.83
N TRP A 11 2.10 16.14 15.90
CA TRP A 11 3.33 15.64 16.53
C TRP A 11 3.03 15.37 18.00
N THR A 12 3.44 14.21 18.52
CA THR A 12 3.50 13.94 19.96
C THR A 12 4.94 14.10 20.43
N CYS A 13 5.27 15.22 21.08
CA CYS A 13 6.53 15.36 21.83
C CYS A 13 6.38 14.79 23.23
N LYS A 14 7.22 13.81 23.59
CA LYS A 14 7.54 13.56 25.00
C LYS A 14 8.62 14.56 25.41
N GLU A 15 8.20 15.52 26.23
CA GLU A 15 9.00 16.49 26.99
C GLU A 15 9.72 17.60 26.21
N ALA A 16 9.09 18.78 26.16
CA ALA A 16 9.77 20.05 25.94
C ALA A 16 9.86 20.82 27.27
N TYR A 17 10.96 21.54 27.50
CA TYR A 17 11.16 22.40 28.68
C TYR A 17 11.24 23.86 28.25
N LEU A 18 10.46 24.74 28.91
CA LEU A 18 10.46 26.19 28.73
C LEU A 18 11.02 26.88 29.98
N LYS A 19 11.76 27.99 29.78
CA LYS A 19 12.25 28.88 30.84
C LYS A 19 11.63 30.27 30.67
N VAL A 20 11.11 30.83 31.75
CA VAL A 20 10.61 32.22 31.82
C VAL A 20 11.19 32.83 33.09
N ASP A 21 11.82 34.00 32.98
CA ASP A 21 12.49 34.73 34.08
C ASP A 21 13.43 33.84 34.93
N GLY A 22 14.23 33.01 34.26
CA GLY A 22 15.20 32.11 34.92
C GLY A 22 14.60 30.88 35.61
N THR A 23 13.27 30.74 35.67
CA THR A 23 12.59 29.62 36.34
C THR A 23 12.25 28.51 35.35
N ARG A 24 12.61 27.26 35.67
CA ARG A 24 12.26 26.07 34.88
C ARG A 24 10.82 25.63 35.20
N LEU A 25 9.98 25.49 34.18
CA LEU A 25 8.68 24.85 34.31
C LEU A 25 8.77 23.41 33.78
N ALA A 26 8.42 22.44 34.62
CA ALA A 26 8.37 21.02 34.27
C ALA A 26 6.92 20.55 34.23
N GLY A 27 6.56 19.80 33.18
CA GLY A 27 5.32 19.02 33.09
C GLY A 27 4.03 19.83 33.16
N LEU A 28 3.53 20.30 32.00
CA LEU A 28 2.16 20.81 31.90
C LEU A 28 1.43 20.13 30.74
N SER A 29 0.17 19.76 30.99
CA SER A 29 -0.77 19.20 30.03
C SER A 29 -1.94 20.16 29.83
N ALA A 30 -2.40 20.31 28.59
CA ALA A 30 -3.54 21.11 28.10
C ALA A 30 -3.23 22.52 27.52
N PRO A 31 -4.07 23.03 26.58
CA PRO A 31 -3.59 23.78 25.42
C PRO A 31 -4.02 25.25 25.45
N SER A 32 -3.23 26.11 26.08
CA SER A 32 -3.03 27.53 25.74
C SER A 32 -2.44 28.25 26.94
N LEU A 33 -1.23 28.78 26.81
CA LEU A 33 -0.63 29.68 27.78
C LEU A 33 -0.43 31.04 27.11
N SER A 34 -0.88 32.12 27.74
CA SER A 34 -0.49 33.48 27.35
C SER A 34 0.65 33.92 28.26
N LEU A 35 1.81 34.16 27.67
CA LEU A 35 2.99 34.67 28.36
C LEU A 35 3.18 36.15 27.99
N THR A 36 3.46 37.00 28.98
CA THR A 36 3.84 38.39 28.78
C THR A 36 5.15 38.65 29.52
N GLY A 37 6.22 38.92 28.77
CA GLY A 37 7.59 39.13 29.27
C GLY A 37 8.63 38.84 28.17
N ASP A 38 9.89 39.22 28.40
CA ASP A 38 10.99 38.94 27.47
C ASP A 38 11.33 37.44 27.49
N ILE A 39 11.15 36.76 26.36
CA ILE A 39 11.36 35.32 26.22
C ILE A 39 12.71 35.08 25.53
N GLU A 40 13.61 34.35 26.20
CA GLU A 40 14.89 33.93 25.64
C GLU A 40 14.82 32.45 25.23
N VAL A 41 15.07 32.17 23.95
CA VAL A 41 15.00 30.82 23.37
C VAL A 41 16.41 30.24 23.24
N ASP A 42 16.68 29.13 23.91
CA ASP A 42 17.97 28.42 23.84
C ASP A 42 18.09 27.65 22.51
N HIS A 43 19.00 28.05 21.64
CA HIS A 43 19.22 27.43 20.33
C HIS A 43 20.12 26.19 20.46
N ARG A 44 19.51 25.01 20.44
CA ARG A 44 20.17 23.74 20.07
C ARG A 44 19.57 23.19 18.76
N PRO A 45 20.32 22.40 17.96
CA PRO A 45 20.05 22.23 16.53
C PRO A 45 18.81 21.40 16.12
N GLU A 46 17.87 21.11 17.02
CA GLU A 46 16.75 20.18 16.74
C GLU A 46 15.35 20.78 16.93
N CYS A 47 15.20 22.11 16.97
CA CYS A 47 13.88 22.75 16.99
C CYS A 47 13.82 23.98 16.07
N THR A 48 12.87 24.01 15.12
CA THR A 48 12.49 25.21 14.38
C THR A 48 11.05 25.56 14.77
N ILE A 49 10.86 26.72 15.42
CA ILE A 49 9.52 27.25 15.74
C ILE A 49 9.04 28.08 14.56
N ALA A 50 7.89 27.71 13.98
CA ALA A 50 7.24 28.49 12.93
C ALA A 50 6.09 29.32 13.55
N ALA A 51 6.28 30.65 13.51
CA ALA A 51 5.32 31.75 13.65
C ALA A 51 4.62 31.97 15.02
N LEU A 52 4.76 33.21 15.52
CA LEU A 52 3.84 33.87 16.46
C LEU A 52 2.72 34.55 15.64
N ASP A 53 1.47 34.39 16.04
CA ASP A 53 0.34 35.13 15.46
C ASP A 53 -0.23 36.13 16.48
N VAL A 54 -0.28 37.40 16.09
CA VAL A 54 -0.81 38.53 16.87
C VAL A 54 -2.09 38.96 16.15
N GLY A 55 -3.24 38.54 16.67
CA GLY A 55 -4.50 38.59 15.93
C GLY A 55 -5.08 39.98 15.66
N ALA A 56 -5.96 40.06 14.65
CA ALA A 56 -7.31 40.66 14.69
C ALA A 56 -7.89 40.83 13.27
N GLY A 57 -9.12 40.36 13.01
CA GLY A 57 -9.88 40.78 11.83
C GLY A 57 -11.06 39.87 11.46
N HIS A 58 -12.29 40.37 11.62
CA HIS A 58 -13.54 39.72 11.20
C HIS A 58 -13.70 39.68 9.66
N VAL A 59 -14.28 38.60 9.12
CA VAL A 59 -14.94 38.59 7.80
C VAL A 59 -16.21 37.73 7.85
N THR A 60 -17.32 38.28 7.35
CA THR A 60 -18.65 37.68 7.21
C THR A 60 -18.80 36.86 5.91
N ALA A 61 -19.50 35.73 5.97
CA ALA A 61 -19.73 34.81 4.84
C ALA A 61 -21.06 35.05 4.11
N PRO A 62 -21.17 34.85 2.77
CA PRO A 62 -22.45 34.78 2.08
C PRO A 62 -22.98 33.34 1.96
N ALA A 63 -24.31 33.21 1.97
CA ALA A 63 -25.07 31.96 1.98
C ALA A 63 -24.96 31.14 0.68
N LEU A 64 -24.86 29.80 0.81
CA LEU A 64 -24.92 28.83 -0.28
C LEU A 64 -26.38 28.44 -0.60
N PRO A 65 -26.77 28.25 -1.88
CA PRO A 65 -28.09 27.74 -2.24
C PRO A 65 -28.20 26.21 -2.03
N ALA A 66 -29.44 25.76 -1.83
CA ALA A 66 -29.81 24.40 -1.43
C ALA A 66 -29.44 23.28 -2.43
N ARG A 67 -29.06 22.12 -1.89
CA ARG A 67 -28.81 20.84 -2.60
C ARG A 67 -30.06 20.31 -3.33
N PRO A 68 -29.94 19.74 -4.54
CA PRO A 68 -30.88 18.74 -5.01
C PRO A 68 -30.56 17.35 -4.41
N ALA A 69 -31.61 16.56 -4.17
CA ALA A 69 -31.56 15.24 -3.55
C ALA A 69 -30.83 14.18 -4.40
N PRO A 70 -30.24 13.14 -3.78
CA PRO A 70 -29.54 12.09 -4.52
C PRO A 70 -30.51 11.15 -5.24
N ALA A 71 -30.41 11.09 -6.57
CA ALA A 71 -30.97 9.99 -7.37
C ALA A 71 -30.13 8.72 -7.15
N ARG A 72 -30.78 7.60 -6.84
CA ARG A 72 -30.15 6.29 -6.65
C ARG A 72 -29.63 5.77 -7.99
N ALA A 73 -28.32 5.67 -8.15
CA ALA A 73 -27.70 5.12 -9.36
C ALA A 73 -27.45 3.61 -9.21
N PHE A 74 -28.50 2.78 -9.37
CA PHE A 74 -28.36 1.32 -9.56
C PHE A 74 -29.60 0.70 -10.26
N ASP A 75 -30.05 1.28 -11.38
CA ASP A 75 -31.22 0.77 -12.13
C ASP A 75 -30.95 0.50 -13.64
N TRP A 76 -29.70 0.27 -14.05
CA TRP A 76 -29.37 -0.05 -15.45
C TRP A 76 -28.48 -1.29 -15.65
N LEU A 77 -28.93 -2.45 -15.17
CA LEU A 77 -28.45 -3.74 -15.68
C LEU A 77 -29.64 -4.54 -16.26
N PRO A 78 -29.63 -4.88 -17.58
CA PRO A 78 -30.60 -5.80 -18.12
C PRO A 78 -30.37 -7.21 -17.54
N ARG A 79 -31.47 -7.84 -17.11
CA ARG A 79 -31.52 -9.23 -16.63
C ARG A 79 -31.10 -10.19 -17.75
N GLN A 80 -29.89 -10.71 -17.71
CA GLN A 80 -29.53 -11.93 -18.45
C GLN A 80 -29.75 -13.14 -17.55
N ALA A 81 -31.01 -13.55 -17.43
CA ALA A 81 -31.39 -14.80 -16.79
C ALA A 81 -32.03 -15.69 -17.86
N SER A 82 -31.25 -16.61 -18.46
CA SER A 82 -31.74 -17.88 -19.04
C SER A 82 -30.70 -18.70 -19.82
N ILE A 83 -29.51 -18.17 -20.14
CA ILE A 83 -28.53 -18.92 -20.97
C ILE A 83 -27.52 -19.74 -20.12
N GLY A 84 -27.43 -19.51 -18.80
CA GLY A 84 -26.38 -20.09 -17.96
C GLY A 84 -26.65 -21.46 -17.32
N ARG A 85 -27.86 -22.04 -17.44
CA ARG A 85 -28.19 -23.26 -16.69
C ARG A 85 -27.65 -24.56 -17.31
N GLU A 86 -27.52 -24.63 -18.63
CA GLU A 86 -27.00 -25.84 -19.30
C GLU A 86 -25.47 -25.89 -19.40
N VAL A 87 -24.79 -24.75 -19.26
CA VAL A 87 -23.31 -24.74 -19.14
C VAL A 87 -22.89 -25.03 -17.70
N SER A 88 -23.73 -24.74 -16.70
CA SER A 88 -23.43 -24.90 -15.27
C SER A 88 -23.18 -26.34 -14.80
N GLU A 89 -23.70 -27.36 -15.48
CA GLU A 89 -23.65 -28.75 -14.99
C GLU A 89 -22.46 -29.56 -15.53
N ARG A 90 -21.60 -28.94 -16.36
CA ARG A 90 -20.42 -29.60 -16.96
C ARG A 90 -19.05 -29.10 -16.47
N TRP A 91 -19.03 -28.16 -15.51
CA TRP A 91 -17.80 -27.57 -14.93
C TRP A 91 -17.61 -27.89 -13.44
N SER A 92 -18.22 -28.97 -12.94
CA SER A 92 -18.20 -29.33 -11.51
C SER A 92 -16.90 -30.01 -11.04
N GLU A 93 -15.78 -29.83 -11.73
CA GLU A 93 -14.47 -30.34 -11.31
C GLU A 93 -13.31 -29.38 -11.66
N MET A 94 -13.60 -28.08 -11.74
CA MET A 94 -12.58 -27.04 -11.72
C MET A 94 -12.53 -26.40 -10.34
N SER A 95 -11.38 -26.50 -9.69
CA SER A 95 -11.10 -25.97 -8.37
C SER A 95 -11.28 -24.44 -8.32
N ASP A 96 -12.01 -23.92 -7.32
CA ASP A 96 -12.24 -22.49 -7.11
C ASP A 96 -10.94 -21.80 -6.64
N PRO A 97 -10.31 -20.94 -7.48
CA PRO A 97 -9.05 -20.29 -7.13
C PRO A 97 -9.14 -19.40 -5.89
N LYS A 98 -10.32 -18.86 -5.60
CA LYS A 98 -10.55 -18.05 -4.40
C LYS A 98 -10.53 -18.92 -3.15
N ALA A 99 -11.29 -20.02 -3.16
CA ALA A 99 -11.32 -20.95 -2.04
C ALA A 99 -9.93 -21.54 -1.76
N GLU A 100 -9.15 -21.85 -2.80
CA GLU A 100 -7.77 -22.29 -2.64
C GLU A 100 -6.86 -21.22 -2.02
N LEU A 101 -6.98 -19.95 -2.45
CA LEU A 101 -6.24 -18.84 -1.85
C LEU A 101 -6.60 -18.67 -0.37
N GLU A 102 -7.87 -18.73 -0.03
CA GLU A 102 -8.35 -18.61 1.35
C GLU A 102 -7.85 -19.77 2.22
N ALA A 103 -7.83 -21.00 1.68
CA ALA A 103 -7.25 -22.15 2.34
C ALA A 103 -5.74 -21.99 2.55
N PHE A 104 -5.01 -21.51 1.53
CA PHE A 104 -3.57 -21.25 1.61
C PHE A 104 -3.23 -20.21 2.69
N ILE A 105 -3.98 -19.12 2.79
CA ILE A 105 -3.76 -18.07 3.82
C ILE A 105 -3.91 -18.64 5.25
N GLN A 106 -4.68 -19.71 5.42
CA GLN A 106 -4.92 -20.33 6.72
C GLN A 106 -3.82 -21.32 7.15
N THR A 107 -3.02 -21.85 6.23
CA THR A 107 -1.98 -22.87 6.50
C THR A 107 -0.94 -22.37 7.50
N THR A 108 -0.29 -23.27 8.24
CA THR A 108 0.74 -22.90 9.24
C THR A 108 1.95 -22.19 8.62
N GLU A 109 2.24 -22.50 7.37
CA GLU A 109 3.37 -21.99 6.60
C GLU A 109 3.16 -20.52 6.20
N PHE A 110 1.91 -20.09 6.07
CA PHE A 110 1.56 -18.72 5.69
C PHE A 110 1.78 -17.72 6.84
N SER A 111 2.90 -17.00 6.76
CA SER A 111 3.41 -16.12 7.82
C SER A 111 2.74 -14.74 7.87
N CYS A 112 2.16 -14.26 6.76
CA CYS A 112 1.65 -12.89 6.63
C CYS A 112 0.41 -12.62 7.51
N LEU A 113 0.62 -11.85 8.58
CA LEU A 113 -0.45 -11.47 9.52
C LEU A 113 -1.48 -10.52 8.90
N GLY A 114 -1.06 -9.65 7.98
CA GLY A 114 -1.96 -8.72 7.30
C GLY A 114 -2.99 -9.43 6.43
N ALA A 115 -2.57 -10.42 5.63
CA ALA A 115 -3.47 -11.21 4.80
C ALA A 115 -4.41 -12.10 5.63
N ARG A 116 -3.95 -12.67 6.74
CA ARG A 116 -4.85 -13.38 7.69
C ARG A 116 -5.89 -12.45 8.31
N ALA A 117 -5.50 -11.23 8.65
CA ALA A 117 -6.43 -10.22 9.16
C ALA A 117 -7.44 -9.77 8.09
N ALA A 118 -7.01 -9.64 6.83
CA ALA A 118 -7.89 -9.34 5.70
C ALA A 118 -8.90 -10.47 5.46
N LEU A 119 -8.47 -11.73 5.52
CA LEU A 119 -9.33 -12.90 5.40
C LEU A 119 -10.40 -12.91 6.50
N LYS A 120 -9.98 -12.75 7.77
CA LYS A 120 -10.91 -12.71 8.92
C LYS A 120 -11.95 -11.59 8.82
N LYS A 121 -11.61 -10.49 8.16
CA LYS A 121 -12.48 -9.31 7.98
C LYS A 121 -13.31 -9.35 6.69
N GLY A 122 -13.13 -10.36 5.84
CA GLY A 122 -13.79 -10.42 4.53
C GLY A 122 -13.38 -9.28 3.60
N SER A 123 -12.15 -8.77 3.75
CA SER A 123 -11.64 -7.60 3.01
C SER A 123 -10.57 -7.97 1.97
N ILE A 124 -10.58 -9.22 1.53
CA ILE A 124 -9.87 -9.68 0.34
C ILE A 124 -10.80 -9.52 -0.86
N VAL A 125 -10.39 -8.67 -1.81
CA VAL A 125 -10.97 -8.65 -3.15
C VAL A 125 -10.15 -9.60 -4.01
N HIS A 126 -10.80 -10.45 -4.80
CA HIS A 126 -10.12 -11.46 -5.61
C HIS A 126 -10.51 -11.32 -7.08
N GLY A 127 -9.52 -11.41 -7.95
CA GLY A 127 -9.68 -11.51 -9.40
C GLY A 127 -8.92 -12.72 -9.92
N HIS A 128 -9.50 -13.43 -10.88
CA HIS A 128 -8.87 -14.58 -11.53
C HIS A 128 -8.78 -14.34 -13.04
N TYR A 129 -7.60 -14.55 -13.61
CA TYR A 129 -7.29 -14.22 -14.99
C TYR A 129 -6.62 -15.40 -15.72
N PRO A 130 -6.74 -15.50 -17.06
CA PRO A 130 -6.21 -16.64 -17.80
C PRO A 130 -4.69 -16.81 -17.69
N THR A 131 -3.89 -15.78 -17.99
CA THR A 131 -2.44 -15.95 -18.15
C THR A 131 -1.64 -14.77 -17.55
N LEU A 132 -0.68 -15.08 -16.69
CA LEU A 132 0.26 -14.10 -16.14
C LEU A 132 1.16 -13.55 -17.27
N GLY A 133 1.29 -12.22 -17.31
CA GLY A 133 2.08 -11.53 -18.33
C GLY A 133 1.44 -11.44 -19.71
N ASP A 134 0.22 -11.93 -19.91
CA ASP A 134 -0.53 -11.78 -21.17
C ASP A 134 -1.21 -10.39 -21.27
N PRO A 135 -1.19 -9.71 -22.45
CA PRO A 135 -1.82 -8.39 -22.62
C PRO A 135 -3.33 -8.32 -22.38
N GLU A 136 -4.10 -9.36 -22.72
CA GLU A 136 -5.55 -9.35 -22.51
C GLU A 136 -5.89 -9.56 -21.04
N SER A 137 -5.19 -10.50 -20.40
CA SER A 137 -5.27 -10.72 -18.96
C SER A 137 -4.87 -9.46 -18.18
N ALA A 138 -3.78 -8.79 -18.57
CA ALA A 138 -3.33 -7.54 -17.95
C ALA A 138 -4.36 -6.41 -18.13
N ARG A 139 -5.02 -6.32 -19.29
CA ARG A 139 -6.08 -5.33 -19.53
C ARG A 139 -7.32 -5.58 -18.67
N ALA A 140 -7.75 -6.84 -18.54
CA ALA A 140 -8.87 -7.23 -17.69
C ALA A 140 -8.54 -6.94 -16.22
N HIS A 141 -7.35 -7.33 -15.78
CA HIS A 141 -6.86 -7.07 -14.43
C HIS A 141 -6.74 -5.59 -14.12
N TYR A 142 -6.19 -4.79 -15.04
CA TYR A 142 -6.13 -3.34 -14.91
C TYR A 142 -7.51 -2.73 -14.64
N ARG A 143 -8.54 -3.12 -15.39
CA ARG A 143 -9.91 -2.60 -15.21
C ARG A 143 -10.44 -2.88 -13.80
N ASP A 144 -10.27 -4.11 -13.32
CA ASP A 144 -10.78 -4.51 -12.00
C ASP A 144 -9.99 -3.82 -10.88
N MET A 145 -8.67 -3.72 -11.05
CA MET A 145 -7.77 -3.02 -10.14
C MET A 145 -8.04 -1.50 -10.10
N LEU A 146 -8.41 -0.89 -11.23
CA LEU A 146 -8.82 0.51 -11.29
C LEU A 146 -10.10 0.77 -10.50
N GLY A 147 -11.07 -0.16 -10.57
CA GLY A 147 -12.27 -0.13 -9.72
C GLY A 147 -11.89 -0.20 -8.24
N TYR A 148 -11.05 -1.18 -7.88
CA TYR A 148 -10.57 -1.34 -6.51
C TYR A 148 -9.82 -0.09 -5.99
N ALA A 149 -8.93 0.50 -6.79
CA ALA A 149 -8.14 1.67 -6.43
C ALA A 149 -9.01 2.90 -6.12
N ARG A 150 -10.09 3.11 -6.88
CA ARG A 150 -11.03 4.23 -6.63
C ARG A 150 -11.79 4.06 -5.31
N ASP A 151 -12.12 2.82 -4.96
CA ASP A 151 -12.97 2.53 -3.81
C ASP A 151 -12.17 2.38 -2.50
N ILE A 152 -10.89 2.02 -2.57
CA ILE A 152 -10.13 1.63 -1.37
C ILE A 152 -9.80 2.82 -0.46
N ARG A 153 -9.35 3.96 -1.01
CA ARG A 153 -8.80 5.09 -0.23
C ARG A 153 -9.71 5.58 0.91
N PRO A 154 -11.02 5.86 0.71
CA PRO A 154 -11.90 6.31 1.79
C PRO A 154 -12.17 5.25 2.86
N THR A 155 -11.81 3.98 2.62
CA THR A 155 -12.02 2.87 3.56
C THR A 155 -10.78 2.52 4.39
N LEU A 156 -9.64 3.15 4.10
CA LEU A 156 -8.38 2.90 4.80
C LEU A 156 -8.35 3.59 6.17
N SER A 157 -7.76 2.89 7.14
CA SER A 157 -7.52 3.34 8.53
C SER A 157 -6.38 2.54 9.17
N ASP A 158 -5.94 2.94 10.35
CA ASP A 158 -4.98 2.24 11.24
C ASP A 158 -5.40 0.81 11.64
N LYS A 159 -6.66 0.46 11.37
CA LYS A 159 -7.26 -0.85 11.63
C LYS A 159 -7.63 -1.61 10.36
N SER A 160 -7.50 -0.99 9.19
CA SER A 160 -7.86 -1.61 7.92
C SER A 160 -6.80 -2.63 7.47
N PHE A 161 -7.26 -3.75 6.93
CA PHE A 161 -6.44 -4.76 6.27
C PHE A 161 -7.15 -5.15 4.99
N ARG A 162 -6.90 -4.43 3.91
CA ARG A 162 -7.53 -4.63 2.61
C ARG A 162 -6.45 -5.02 1.61
N THR A 163 -6.78 -5.97 0.75
CA THR A 163 -5.88 -6.45 -0.29
C THR A 163 -6.70 -6.85 -1.51
N PHE A 164 -6.14 -6.59 -2.69
CA PHE A 164 -6.62 -7.19 -3.93
C PHE A 164 -5.67 -8.33 -4.29
N VAL A 165 -6.18 -9.54 -4.51
CA VAL A 165 -5.36 -10.67 -4.92
C VAL A 165 -5.78 -11.12 -6.30
N SER A 166 -4.85 -11.01 -7.24
CA SER A 166 -4.96 -11.60 -8.57
C SER A 166 -4.40 -13.01 -8.56
N THR A 167 -5.09 -13.94 -9.21
CA THR A 167 -4.62 -15.31 -9.44
C THR A 167 -4.68 -15.59 -10.94
N PHE A 168 -3.81 -16.47 -11.41
CA PHE A 168 -3.69 -16.79 -12.83
C PHE A 168 -3.78 -18.30 -13.03
N GLU A 169 -4.43 -18.74 -14.10
CA GLU A 169 -4.47 -20.16 -14.45
C GLU A 169 -3.13 -20.60 -15.07
N GLU A 170 -2.60 -19.78 -15.98
CA GLU A 170 -1.34 -20.00 -16.67
C GLU A 170 -0.26 -18.96 -16.28
N PRO A 171 1.04 -19.32 -16.34
CA PRO A 171 1.54 -20.65 -16.69
C PRO A 171 1.30 -21.66 -15.56
N GLY A 172 0.77 -22.84 -15.94
CA GLY A 172 0.50 -23.94 -15.03
C GLY A 172 1.77 -24.65 -14.54
N GLY A 173 1.61 -25.48 -13.51
CA GLY A 173 2.71 -26.27 -12.94
C GLY A 173 3.70 -25.46 -12.09
N ILE A 174 4.87 -26.05 -11.80
CA ILE A 174 5.91 -25.41 -10.99
C ILE A 174 6.73 -24.46 -11.85
N LEU A 175 6.82 -23.19 -11.44
CA LEU A 175 7.63 -22.15 -12.09
C LEU A 175 8.92 -21.90 -11.32
N HIS A 176 10.04 -21.81 -12.04
CA HIS A 176 11.27 -21.22 -11.50
C HIS A 176 11.03 -19.76 -11.08
N GLU A 177 11.69 -19.32 -10.01
CA GLU A 177 11.47 -17.98 -9.44
C GLU A 177 11.81 -16.87 -10.44
N GLU A 178 12.85 -17.05 -11.26
CA GLU A 178 13.27 -16.10 -12.31
C GLU A 178 12.20 -15.95 -13.40
N GLU A 179 11.59 -17.06 -13.81
CA GLU A 179 10.56 -17.04 -14.84
C GLU A 179 9.26 -16.41 -14.32
N TYR A 180 8.89 -16.72 -13.08
CA TYR A 180 7.78 -16.05 -12.41
C TYR A 180 8.03 -14.54 -12.27
N GLU A 181 9.23 -14.13 -11.82
CA GLU A 181 9.62 -12.73 -11.70
C GLU A 181 9.51 -11.99 -13.04
N ARG A 182 10.03 -12.59 -14.12
CA ARG A 182 9.95 -12.04 -15.48
C ARG A 182 8.50 -11.81 -15.91
N LEU A 183 7.62 -12.81 -15.69
CA LEU A 183 6.21 -12.74 -16.07
C LEU A 183 5.43 -11.75 -15.21
N MET A 184 5.68 -11.71 -13.90
CA MET A 184 5.09 -10.75 -12.98
C MET A 184 5.41 -9.32 -13.41
N TRP A 185 6.69 -9.01 -13.65
CA TRP A 185 7.07 -7.66 -14.08
C TRP A 185 6.53 -7.30 -15.45
N ARG A 186 6.50 -8.25 -16.40
CA ARG A 186 5.83 -8.04 -17.70
C ARG A 186 4.36 -7.68 -17.49
N HIS A 187 3.66 -8.38 -16.60
CA HIS A 187 2.25 -8.12 -16.31
C HIS A 187 2.04 -6.72 -15.71
N LEU A 188 2.86 -6.34 -14.73
CA LEU A 188 2.84 -5.01 -14.13
C LEU A 188 3.15 -3.91 -15.15
N GLN A 189 4.14 -4.11 -16.03
CA GLN A 189 4.44 -3.15 -17.10
C GLN A 189 3.26 -2.97 -18.06
N LEU A 190 2.59 -4.06 -18.45
CA LEU A 190 1.41 -4.00 -19.33
C LEU A 190 0.26 -3.20 -18.70
N MET A 191 0.00 -3.39 -17.41
CA MET A 191 -1.00 -2.61 -16.68
C MET A 191 -0.59 -1.12 -16.60
N HIS A 192 0.68 -0.84 -16.29
CA HIS A 192 1.22 0.51 -16.19
C HIS A 192 1.19 1.28 -17.52
N ASP A 193 1.51 0.61 -18.63
CA ASP A 193 1.45 1.20 -19.98
C ASP A 193 0.02 1.60 -20.39
N ILE A 194 -1.00 1.03 -19.75
CA ILE A 194 -2.40 1.44 -19.90
C ILE A 194 -2.70 2.61 -18.95
N ASP A 195 -2.39 2.46 -17.66
CA ASP A 195 -2.74 3.43 -16.62
C ASP A 195 -2.14 4.82 -16.85
N SER A 196 -0.85 4.85 -17.19
CA SER A 196 -0.06 6.08 -17.37
C SER A 196 -0.56 7.00 -18.48
N ARG A 197 -1.43 6.51 -19.37
CA ARG A 197 -2.06 7.33 -20.43
C ARG A 197 -3.16 8.24 -19.89
N THR A 198 -3.66 7.97 -18.68
CA THR A 198 -4.85 8.63 -18.13
C THR A 198 -4.64 9.12 -16.71
N TYR A 199 -3.91 8.38 -15.88
CA TYR A 199 -3.74 8.69 -14.47
C TYR A 199 -2.32 9.16 -14.16
N GLY A 200 -2.21 10.06 -13.19
CA GLY A 200 -0.93 10.46 -12.61
C GLY A 200 -0.51 9.52 -11.47
N LEU A 201 0.48 9.97 -10.70
CA LEU A 201 1.00 9.24 -9.54
C LEU A 201 0.32 9.67 -8.24
N ASP A 202 0.49 8.85 -7.20
CA ASP A 202 0.24 9.22 -5.82
C ASP A 202 1.37 10.16 -5.38
N GLU A 203 1.05 11.32 -4.78
CA GLU A 203 2.05 12.36 -4.48
C GLU A 203 3.08 11.92 -3.43
N ASP A 204 2.71 10.97 -2.56
CA ASP A 204 3.57 10.48 -1.49
C ASP A 204 4.56 9.39 -1.94
N PHE A 205 4.41 8.85 -3.16
CA PHE A 205 5.16 7.68 -3.64
C PHE A 205 5.75 7.91 -5.04
N THR A 206 6.91 7.31 -5.29
CA THR A 206 7.55 7.37 -6.61
C THR A 206 7.21 6.15 -7.46
N SER A 207 7.30 6.32 -8.78
CA SER A 207 7.23 5.21 -9.74
C SER A 207 8.61 4.76 -10.22
N ASP A 208 9.71 5.33 -9.71
CA ASP A 208 11.06 4.85 -9.98
C ASP A 208 11.35 3.59 -9.14
N PRO A 209 11.60 2.42 -9.75
CA PRO A 209 11.83 1.18 -9.02
C PRO A 209 13.14 1.14 -8.22
N ASN A 210 14.04 2.11 -8.40
CA ASN A 210 15.32 2.19 -7.69
C ASN A 210 15.26 3.03 -6.42
N GLU A 211 14.11 3.64 -6.13
CA GLU A 211 13.95 4.57 -5.01
C GLU A 211 13.27 3.91 -3.78
N PRO A 212 13.62 4.32 -2.54
CA PRO A 212 13.10 3.78 -1.28
C PRO A 212 11.57 3.75 -1.11
N ASN A 213 10.86 4.70 -1.71
CA ASN A 213 9.40 4.82 -1.61
C ASN A 213 8.69 4.39 -2.90
N PHE A 214 9.31 3.50 -3.69
CA PHE A 214 8.69 2.95 -4.89
C PHE A 214 7.34 2.28 -4.60
N GLY A 215 6.33 2.65 -5.37
CA GLY A 215 5.03 2.01 -5.42
C GLY A 215 4.61 1.70 -6.86
N PHE A 216 3.92 0.58 -7.07
CA PHE A 216 3.24 0.31 -8.33
C PHE A 216 1.90 1.05 -8.35
N HIS A 217 1.67 1.87 -9.36
CA HIS A 217 0.51 2.77 -9.41
C HIS A 217 -0.60 2.22 -10.31
N VAL A 218 -1.84 2.34 -9.84
CA VAL A 218 -3.05 2.14 -10.62
C VAL A 218 -4.06 3.20 -10.23
N GLY A 219 -4.57 3.97 -11.20
CA GLY A 219 -5.60 4.97 -10.94
C GLY A 219 -5.14 6.11 -10.02
N GLY A 220 -3.84 6.42 -9.99
CA GLY A 220 -3.25 7.41 -9.07
C GLY A 220 -3.11 6.92 -7.63
N HIS A 221 -3.26 5.63 -7.36
CA HIS A 221 -3.08 5.03 -6.04
C HIS A 221 -1.89 4.07 -6.04
N SER A 222 -1.06 4.16 -5.01
CA SER A 222 0.19 3.39 -4.88
C SER A 222 -0.01 2.05 -4.14
N PHE A 223 0.59 0.99 -4.68
CA PHE A 223 0.54 -0.38 -4.15
C PHE A 223 1.92 -1.01 -4.02
N PHE A 224 2.12 -1.76 -2.94
CA PHE A 224 3.14 -2.79 -2.84
C PHE A 224 2.58 -4.09 -3.41
N ALA A 225 3.25 -4.66 -4.41
CA ALA A 225 2.84 -5.92 -5.01
C ALA A 225 3.64 -7.09 -4.42
N ILE A 226 2.95 -8.21 -4.14
CA ILE A 226 3.53 -9.41 -3.55
C ILE A 226 3.23 -10.59 -4.46
N GLY A 227 4.29 -11.12 -5.07
CA GLY A 227 4.22 -12.32 -5.89
C GLY A 227 4.21 -13.61 -5.07
N MET A 228 3.41 -14.56 -5.53
CA MET A 228 3.25 -15.92 -4.99
C MET A 228 3.14 -16.91 -6.15
N HIS A 229 3.79 -18.07 -6.06
CA HIS A 229 3.77 -19.10 -7.10
C HIS A 229 4.25 -20.45 -6.53
N PRO A 230 3.90 -21.59 -7.18
CA PRO A 230 4.16 -22.93 -6.62
C PRO A 230 5.63 -23.30 -6.48
N GLY A 231 6.52 -22.60 -7.18
CA GLY A 231 7.97 -22.78 -7.08
C GLY A 231 8.68 -21.82 -6.13
N SER A 232 7.97 -20.99 -5.37
CA SER A 232 8.63 -20.02 -4.49
C SER A 232 9.49 -20.68 -3.41
N SER A 233 10.69 -20.14 -3.20
CA SER A 233 11.62 -20.55 -2.15
C SER A 233 11.04 -20.35 -0.74
N ARG A 234 10.09 -19.41 -0.57
CA ARG A 234 9.41 -19.13 0.69
C ARG A 234 8.07 -19.84 0.77
N ALA A 235 7.88 -20.64 1.83
CA ALA A 235 6.64 -21.39 2.03
C ALA A 235 5.41 -20.48 2.13
N SER A 236 5.58 -19.27 2.70
CA SER A 236 4.54 -18.23 2.77
C SER A 236 4.14 -17.61 1.43
N ARG A 237 4.89 -17.89 0.35
CA ARG A 237 4.61 -17.47 -1.03
C ARG A 237 4.38 -18.64 -1.99
N ARG A 238 4.41 -19.88 -1.50
CA ARG A 238 4.24 -21.10 -2.30
C ARG A 238 2.78 -21.46 -2.51
N PHE A 239 2.04 -20.57 -3.17
CA PHE A 239 0.64 -20.81 -3.53
C PHE A 239 0.54 -21.77 -4.73
N SER A 240 -0.55 -22.53 -4.85
CA SER A 240 -0.75 -23.53 -5.92
C SER A 240 -0.77 -22.93 -7.33
N ARG A 241 -1.05 -21.63 -7.46
CA ARG A 241 -1.07 -20.87 -8.71
C ARG A 241 -0.16 -19.65 -8.68
N PRO A 242 0.23 -19.12 -9.85
CA PRO A 242 0.77 -17.76 -9.93
C PRO A 242 -0.27 -16.76 -9.39
N ALA A 243 0.16 -15.83 -8.54
CA ALA A 243 -0.72 -14.85 -7.93
C ALA A 243 0.04 -13.58 -7.52
N ILE A 244 -0.62 -12.43 -7.63
CA ILE A 244 -0.08 -11.14 -7.17
C ILE A 244 -1.08 -10.50 -6.22
N ALA A 245 -0.68 -10.30 -4.98
CA ALA A 245 -1.44 -9.49 -4.02
C ALA A 245 -1.00 -8.02 -4.10
N PHE A 246 -1.93 -7.09 -4.01
CA PHE A 246 -1.71 -5.65 -4.05
C PHE A 246 -2.20 -5.04 -2.73
N ASN A 247 -1.26 -4.52 -1.96
CA ASN A 247 -1.51 -3.84 -0.70
C ASN A 247 -1.24 -2.35 -0.87
N SER A 248 -2.17 -1.50 -0.46
CA SER A 248 -1.98 -0.05 -0.54
C SER A 248 -0.76 0.39 0.27
N MET A 249 0.08 1.24 -0.30
CA MET A 249 1.20 1.83 0.44
C MET A 249 0.71 2.77 1.54
N LEU A 250 -0.34 3.56 1.28
CA LEU A 250 -1.02 4.37 2.29
C LEU A 250 -1.51 3.54 3.49
N GLN A 251 -1.95 2.29 3.28
CA GLN A 251 -2.32 1.40 4.40
C GLN A 251 -1.14 1.13 5.33
N PHE A 252 0.09 0.98 4.80
CA PHE A 252 1.27 0.81 5.65
C PHE A 252 1.59 2.06 6.46
N MET A 253 1.48 3.24 5.86
CA MET A 253 1.68 4.51 6.57
C MET A 253 0.67 4.68 7.71
N LEU A 254 -0.60 4.35 7.47
CA LEU A 254 -1.67 4.44 8.47
C LEU A 254 -1.52 3.46 9.63
N LEU A 255 -0.79 2.36 9.46
CA LEU A 255 -0.55 1.40 10.55
C LEU A 255 0.45 1.95 11.60
N GLY A 256 1.33 2.89 11.24
CA GLY A 256 2.34 3.43 12.16
C GLY A 256 3.15 2.34 12.88
N ASP A 257 3.37 2.48 14.19
CA ASP A 257 4.17 1.53 15.01
C ASP A 257 3.66 0.08 14.98
N LYS A 258 2.37 -0.10 14.70
CA LYS A 258 1.77 -1.44 14.57
C LYS A 258 2.33 -2.21 13.38
N PHE A 259 2.80 -1.51 12.35
CA PHE A 259 3.50 -2.12 11.23
C PHE A 259 4.78 -2.82 11.70
N PHE A 260 5.65 -2.13 12.46
CA PHE A 260 6.90 -2.72 12.96
C PHE A 260 6.65 -3.90 13.90
N SER A 261 5.66 -3.78 14.79
CA SER A 261 5.26 -4.89 15.66
C SER A 261 4.79 -6.12 14.85
N MET A 262 4.05 -5.88 13.76
CA MET A 262 3.61 -6.94 12.85
C MET A 262 4.78 -7.53 12.07
N GLN A 263 5.70 -6.70 11.61
CA GLN A 263 6.91 -7.11 10.89
C GLN A 263 7.78 -8.03 11.75
N ASP A 264 8.03 -7.68 13.01
CA ASP A 264 8.80 -8.52 13.94
C ASP A 264 8.12 -9.89 14.15
N ALA A 265 6.80 -9.90 14.29
CA ALA A 265 6.03 -11.14 14.42
C ALA A 265 6.05 -12.00 13.14
N ILE A 266 5.99 -11.36 11.96
CA ILE A 266 6.11 -12.05 10.66
C ILE A 266 7.53 -12.64 10.52
N ARG A 267 8.58 -11.88 10.85
CA ARG A 267 9.98 -12.34 10.80
C ARG A 267 10.21 -13.54 11.69
N LYS A 268 9.64 -13.54 12.91
CA LYS A 268 9.71 -14.71 13.81
C LYS A 268 9.07 -15.95 13.17
N ARG A 269 7.90 -15.80 12.54
CA ARG A 269 7.23 -16.90 11.82
C ARG A 269 8.03 -17.36 10.61
N GLU A 270 8.62 -16.44 9.84
CA GLU A 270 9.47 -16.77 8.71
C GLU A 270 10.69 -17.59 9.14
N THR A 271 11.36 -17.22 10.23
CA THR A 271 12.47 -18.01 10.80
C THR A 271 12.01 -19.40 11.24
N THR A 272 10.84 -19.52 11.87
CA THR A 272 10.30 -20.84 12.26
C THR A 272 9.97 -21.70 11.04
N ASN A 273 9.35 -21.14 10.01
CA ASN A 273 8.83 -21.90 8.87
C ASN A 273 9.87 -22.16 7.77
N ASN A 274 10.87 -21.27 7.63
CA ASN A 274 11.83 -21.30 6.53
C ASN A 274 13.30 -21.31 7.00
N GLY A 275 13.55 -21.39 8.32
CA GLY A 275 14.88 -21.33 8.92
C GLY A 275 15.53 -19.94 8.95
N SER A 276 14.98 -18.96 8.24
CA SER A 276 15.48 -17.57 8.20
C SER A 276 14.40 -16.58 7.79
N VAL A 277 14.63 -15.29 8.08
CA VAL A 277 13.90 -14.18 7.45
C VAL A 277 14.26 -14.10 5.96
N ASN A 278 13.32 -13.73 5.09
CA ASN A 278 13.60 -13.51 3.66
C ASN A 278 14.83 -12.60 3.47
N PRO A 279 15.94 -13.10 2.87
CA PRO A 279 17.17 -12.32 2.72
C PRO A 279 16.97 -11.03 1.94
N SER A 280 16.02 -11.02 0.99
CA SER A 280 15.67 -9.81 0.25
C SER A 280 15.28 -8.68 1.21
N PHE A 281 14.46 -8.97 2.22
CA PHE A 281 14.02 -8.02 3.26
C PHE A 281 15.04 -7.74 4.37
N THR A 282 16.22 -8.35 4.35
CA THR A 282 17.31 -8.00 5.27
C THR A 282 18.47 -7.31 4.55
N THR A 283 18.65 -7.59 3.26
CA THR A 283 19.75 -7.06 2.44
C THR A 283 19.40 -5.72 1.80
N TYR A 284 18.17 -5.56 1.29
CA TYR A 284 17.76 -4.39 0.51
C TYR A 284 16.63 -3.59 1.16
N GLU A 285 16.32 -3.90 2.42
CA GLU A 285 15.15 -3.34 3.11
C GLU A 285 15.21 -1.81 3.12
N TYR A 286 14.12 -1.20 2.67
CA TYR A 286 13.94 0.26 2.61
C TYR A 286 14.85 1.00 1.62
N GLN A 287 15.70 0.29 0.86
CA GLN A 287 16.54 0.92 -0.17
C GLN A 287 15.94 0.72 -1.56
N MET A 288 15.49 -0.50 -1.87
CA MET A 288 14.98 -0.84 -3.20
C MET A 288 13.81 -1.83 -3.11
N PRO A 289 12.60 -1.34 -2.73
CA PRO A 289 11.44 -2.20 -2.49
C PRO A 289 11.05 -3.10 -3.66
N SER A 290 11.36 -2.69 -4.89
CA SER A 290 11.11 -3.47 -6.11
C SER A 290 11.72 -4.88 -6.05
N ARG A 291 12.87 -5.07 -5.41
CA ARG A 291 13.52 -6.39 -5.22
C ARG A 291 12.70 -7.37 -4.39
N HIS A 292 11.71 -6.89 -3.64
CA HIS A 292 10.87 -7.73 -2.78
C HIS A 292 9.58 -8.23 -3.46
N PHE A 293 9.24 -7.67 -4.61
CA PHE A 293 7.93 -7.85 -5.25
C PHE A 293 7.74 -9.32 -5.66
N SER A 294 8.65 -9.89 -6.45
CA SER A 294 8.57 -11.28 -6.91
C SER A 294 8.67 -12.29 -5.78
N GLY A 295 9.46 -11.99 -4.75
CA GLY A 295 9.69 -12.84 -3.58
C GLY A 295 10.97 -13.65 -3.61
N ARG A 296 11.69 -13.60 -4.74
CA ARG A 296 13.03 -14.18 -4.93
C ARG A 296 14.10 -13.33 -4.23
N MET A 297 15.21 -13.95 -3.85
CA MET A 297 16.43 -13.20 -3.53
C MET A 297 17.14 -12.85 -4.84
N THR A 298 17.21 -11.56 -5.16
CA THR A 298 17.87 -11.04 -6.36
C THR A 298 19.38 -10.92 -6.18
N GLU A 299 20.10 -11.01 -7.29
CA GLU A 299 21.55 -10.78 -7.40
C GLU A 299 21.93 -9.32 -7.10
N GLU A 300 23.19 -9.06 -6.75
CA GLU A 300 23.66 -7.71 -6.42
C GLU A 300 23.45 -6.73 -7.58
N ASP A 301 23.78 -7.15 -8.80
CA ASP A 301 23.67 -6.37 -10.04
C ASP A 301 22.27 -6.38 -10.68
N TRP A 302 21.29 -7.02 -10.02
CA TRP A 302 19.91 -7.08 -10.52
C TRP A 302 19.33 -5.67 -10.73
N LYS A 303 18.59 -5.53 -11.83
CA LYS A 303 17.86 -4.30 -12.18
C LYS A 303 16.40 -4.63 -12.39
N CYS A 304 15.53 -3.77 -11.88
CA CYS A 304 14.11 -3.91 -12.12
C CYS A 304 13.81 -3.74 -13.61
N PRO A 305 13.13 -4.69 -14.27
CA PRO A 305 12.76 -4.57 -15.69
C PRO A 305 11.57 -3.61 -15.91
N PHE A 306 10.94 -3.13 -14.84
CA PHE A 306 9.89 -2.11 -14.91
C PHE A 306 10.47 -0.75 -15.32
N THR A 307 9.82 -0.10 -16.27
CA THR A 307 10.14 1.25 -16.72
C THR A 307 8.90 2.13 -16.58
N SER A 308 8.98 3.12 -15.68
CA SER A 308 7.90 4.11 -15.54
C SER A 308 7.73 4.90 -16.83
N ARG A 309 6.49 5.36 -17.05
CA ARG A 309 6.10 6.26 -18.15
C ARG A 309 5.82 7.67 -17.65
N HIS A 310 5.91 7.87 -16.33
CA HIS A 310 5.86 9.20 -15.73
C HIS A 310 7.27 9.75 -15.65
N GLU A 311 7.36 11.08 -15.66
CA GLU A 311 8.61 11.74 -15.31
C GLU A 311 9.03 11.34 -13.89
N PRO A 312 10.33 11.17 -13.63
CA PRO A 312 10.84 10.94 -12.29
C PRO A 312 10.33 12.03 -11.34
N SER A 313 9.87 11.63 -10.14
CA SER A 313 9.45 12.61 -9.15
C SER A 313 10.62 13.52 -8.78
N SER A 314 10.40 14.83 -8.80
CA SER A 314 11.38 15.81 -8.30
C SER A 314 11.43 15.85 -6.76
N VAL A 315 10.45 15.22 -6.08
CA VAL A 315 10.38 15.17 -4.62
C VAL A 315 11.35 14.11 -4.13
N LYS A 316 12.46 14.56 -3.53
CA LYS A 316 13.37 13.67 -2.81
C LYS A 316 12.69 13.21 -1.54
N TYR A 317 12.21 11.98 -1.54
CA TYR A 317 11.70 11.35 -0.34
C TYR A 317 12.87 11.10 0.60
N THR A 318 12.85 11.71 1.80
CA THR A 318 13.90 11.44 2.78
C THR A 318 13.67 10.07 3.38
N SER A 319 14.75 9.29 3.50
CA SER A 319 14.75 7.93 4.05
C SER A 319 14.08 7.82 5.43
N ASP A 320 13.96 8.94 6.13
CA ASP A 320 13.55 9.04 7.53
C ASP A 320 12.06 8.70 7.75
N MET A 321 11.22 8.71 6.71
CA MET A 321 9.79 8.40 6.84
C MET A 321 9.46 6.90 6.86
N VAL A 322 10.38 6.03 6.40
CA VAL A 322 10.17 4.57 6.34
C VAL A 322 11.13 3.83 7.27
N GLN A 323 12.12 4.53 7.83
CA GLN A 323 13.01 3.95 8.83
C GLN A 323 12.25 3.67 10.13
N ARG A 324 12.54 2.51 10.72
CA ARG A 324 12.15 2.23 12.10
C ARG A 324 12.72 3.34 12.97
N PRO A 325 11.91 4.05 13.78
CA PRO A 325 12.44 5.04 14.69
C PRO A 325 13.49 4.37 15.58
N ALA A 326 14.64 5.02 15.74
CA ALA A 326 15.70 4.54 16.62
C ALA A 326 15.13 4.50 18.05
N GLY A 327 14.78 3.29 18.50
CA GLY A 327 14.24 3.00 19.82
C GLY A 327 15.25 2.27 20.68
#